data_AF-A0A919GX74-F1
#
_entry.id   AF-A0A919GX74-F1
#
_cell.length_a   1.000
_cell.length_b   1.000
_cell.length_c   1.000
_cell.angle_alpha   90.00
_cell.angle_beta   90.00
_cell.angle_gamma   90.00
#
_symmetry.space_group_name_H-M   'P 1'
#
loop_
_entity.id
_entity.type
_entity.pdbx_description
1 polymer ?
#
loop_
_entity_poly.entity_id
_entity_poly.type
_entity_poly.pdbx_seq_one_letter_code
_entity_poly.pdbx_strand_id
1 'polypeptide(L)'
;MAQRKGCLIGCGVALVVGVGLLVALVFGMGKVLDMADKTLVDPKVYEAVQTGDAEDAVRAELPSGDTFVKDVLKDGGPAAPEGSTCAWYVSSGDPKAGKETVFRFCFKDGKLAEKAEYPMK
;
A
#
# COMPACT_ATOMS: atom_id res chain seq x y z
N MET A 1 24.53 -18.20 48.21
CA MET A 1 25.25 -18.73 47.03
C MET A 1 24.55 -18.20 45.78
N ALA A 2 25.34 -17.70 44.81
CA ALA A 2 25.12 -17.48 43.35
C ALA A 2 23.70 -17.74 42.76
N GLN A 3 23.10 -17.03 41.78
CA GLN A 3 23.61 -16.22 40.66
C GLN A 3 22.46 -15.89 39.68
N ARG A 4 22.63 -14.81 38.90
CA ARG A 4 22.21 -14.59 37.48
C ARG A 4 20.70 -14.37 37.21
N LYS A 5 20.28 -13.12 36.94
CA LYS A 5 20.37 -12.34 35.68
C LYS A 5 19.26 -12.69 34.68
N GLY A 6 18.63 -11.63 34.16
CA GLY A 6 17.44 -11.58 33.33
C GLY A 6 17.32 -12.63 32.24
N CYS A 7 16.12 -13.22 32.14
CA CYS A 7 15.77 -14.15 31.08
C CYS A 7 14.25 -14.16 30.82
N LEU A 8 13.60 -13.00 30.84
CA LEU A 8 12.17 -12.88 30.46
C LEU A 8 11.92 -11.86 29.35
N ILE A 9 12.95 -11.10 28.93
CA ILE A 9 12.85 -10.10 27.84
C ILE A 9 13.28 -10.71 26.49
N GLY A 10 13.77 -11.96 26.47
CA GLY A 10 14.38 -12.58 25.29
C GLY A 10 13.41 -13.22 24.27
N CYS A 11 12.20 -13.62 24.67
CA CYS A 11 11.27 -14.32 23.76
C CYS A 11 10.44 -13.39 22.86
N GLY A 12 10.18 -12.14 23.30
CA GLY A 12 9.42 -11.18 22.48
C GLY A 12 10.24 -10.59 21.34
N VAL A 13 11.53 -10.31 21.59
CA VAL A 13 12.42 -9.65 20.62
C VAL A 13 12.78 -10.58 19.45
N ALA A 14 12.93 -11.88 19.70
CA ALA A 14 13.26 -12.84 18.65
C ALA A 14 12.13 -13.01 17.61
N LEU A 15 10.86 -12.92 18.04
CA LEU A 15 9.70 -13.01 17.15
C LEU A 15 9.54 -11.74 16.29
N VAL A 16 9.76 -10.56 16.87
CA VAL A 16 9.68 -9.28 16.14
C VAL A 16 10.82 -9.16 15.11
N VAL A 17 12.04 -9.58 15.47
CA VAL A 17 13.19 -9.59 14.55
C VAL A 17 13.02 -10.64 13.46
N GLY A 18 12.49 -11.83 13.79
CA GLY A 18 12.22 -12.89 12.82
C GLY A 18 11.21 -12.46 11.77
N VAL A 19 10.05 -11.92 12.18
CA VAL A 19 9.04 -11.39 11.24
C VAL A 19 9.59 -10.22 10.43
N GLY A 20 10.34 -9.31 11.06
CA GLY A 20 10.96 -8.18 10.37
C GLY A 20 11.94 -8.60 9.27
N LEU A 21 12.70 -9.69 9.46
CA LEU A 21 13.68 -10.17 8.49
C LEU A 21 13.02 -10.89 7.29
N LEU A 22 11.94 -11.61 7.55
CA LEU A 22 11.14 -12.29 6.51
C LEU A 22 10.43 -11.26 5.62
N VAL A 23 9.85 -10.22 6.24
CA VAL A 23 9.27 -9.07 5.53
C VAL A 23 10.37 -8.37 4.72
N ALA A 24 11.53 -8.08 5.30
CA ALA A 24 12.63 -7.41 4.60
C ALA A 24 13.16 -8.18 3.37
N LEU A 25 13.14 -9.53 3.41
CA LEU A 25 13.57 -10.35 2.27
C LEU A 25 12.53 -10.39 1.14
N VAL A 26 11.23 -10.40 1.46
CA VAL A 26 10.16 -10.26 0.45
C VAL A 26 10.16 -8.84 -0.13
N PHE A 27 10.39 -7.82 0.71
CA PHE A 27 10.43 -6.41 0.32
C PHE A 27 11.68 -6.03 -0.49
N GLY A 28 12.82 -6.66 -0.21
CA GLY A 28 14.10 -6.37 -0.87
C GLY A 28 14.12 -6.74 -2.35
N MET A 29 13.32 -7.74 -2.76
CA MET A 29 13.26 -8.18 -4.15
C MET A 29 12.33 -7.33 -5.03
N GLY A 30 11.39 -6.59 -4.43
CA GLY A 30 10.49 -5.67 -5.15
C GLY A 30 11.12 -4.34 -5.55
N LYS A 31 12.18 -3.88 -4.85
CA LYS A 31 12.81 -2.56 -5.09
C LYS A 31 13.77 -2.50 -6.29
N VAL A 32 14.01 -3.62 -7.00
CA VAL A 32 15.02 -3.69 -8.07
C VAL A 32 14.42 -3.45 -9.48
N LEU A 33 13.10 -3.38 -9.63
CA LEU A 33 12.41 -3.06 -10.90
C LEU A 33 12.04 -1.56 -11.02
N ASP A 34 12.77 -0.71 -10.30
CA ASP A 34 12.59 0.74 -10.27
C ASP A 34 13.28 1.35 -11.48
N MET A 35 12.54 1.86 -12.48
CA MET A 35 12.93 3.07 -13.25
C MET A 35 11.81 3.64 -14.15
N ALA A 36 10.77 2.89 -14.56
CA ALA A 36 9.74 3.40 -15.49
C ALA A 36 8.33 3.58 -14.88
N ASP A 37 7.94 2.78 -13.88
CA ASP A 37 6.54 2.59 -13.48
C ASP A 37 6.16 3.18 -12.10
N LYS A 38 6.67 4.37 -11.75
CA LYS A 38 6.48 4.94 -10.39
C LYS A 38 5.03 5.33 -10.03
N THR A 39 4.08 5.18 -10.95
CA THR A 39 2.66 5.51 -10.76
C THR A 39 1.72 4.33 -11.02
N LEU A 40 2.26 3.17 -11.44
CA LEU A 40 1.47 2.01 -11.79
C LEU A 40 1.34 1.06 -10.59
N VAL A 41 0.13 0.57 -10.36
CA VAL A 41 -0.21 -0.42 -9.33
C VAL A 41 -0.72 -1.68 -10.01
N ASP A 42 -0.16 -2.82 -9.64
CA ASP A 42 -0.64 -4.12 -10.11
C ASP A 42 -2.07 -4.36 -9.59
N PRO A 43 -3.03 -4.75 -10.45
CA PRO A 43 -4.38 -5.11 -10.02
C PRO A 43 -4.42 -6.09 -8.83
N LYS A 44 -3.45 -7.00 -8.74
CA LYS A 44 -3.35 -7.95 -7.63
C LYS A 44 -3.07 -7.27 -6.30
N VAL A 45 -2.29 -6.19 -6.29
CA VAL A 45 -2.05 -5.38 -5.08
C VAL A 45 -3.36 -4.69 -4.66
N TYR A 46 -4.11 -4.15 -5.62
CA TYR A 46 -5.43 -3.58 -5.34
C TYR A 46 -6.41 -4.61 -4.78
N GLU A 47 -6.41 -5.85 -5.30
CA GLU A 47 -7.25 -6.95 -4.81
C GLU A 47 -6.84 -7.44 -3.41
N ALA A 48 -5.53 -7.51 -3.14
CA ALA A 48 -4.99 -7.97 -1.86
C ALA A 48 -5.28 -7.01 -0.70
N VAL A 49 -5.29 -5.70 -0.97
CA VAL A 49 -5.58 -4.66 0.02
C VAL A 49 -7.07 -4.62 0.37
N GLN A 50 -7.41 -4.59 1.66
CA GLN A 50 -8.78 -4.62 2.15
C GLN A 50 -9.12 -3.40 3.02
N THR A 51 -10.39 -2.98 2.99
CA THR A 51 -10.88 -1.92 3.88
C THR A 51 -10.67 -2.35 5.35
N GLY A 52 -10.07 -1.46 6.15
CA GLY A 52 -9.69 -1.70 7.53
C GLY A 52 -8.21 -2.00 7.75
N ASP A 53 -7.46 -2.30 6.67
CA ASP A 53 -6.01 -2.49 6.70
C ASP A 53 -5.29 -1.24 7.23
N ALA A 54 -4.15 -1.45 7.88
CA ALA A 54 -3.33 -0.35 8.39
C ALA A 54 -2.78 0.48 7.22
N GLU A 55 -2.87 1.80 7.31
CA GLU A 55 -2.41 2.73 6.28
C GLU A 55 -0.94 2.48 5.92
N ASP A 56 -0.07 2.29 6.92
CA ASP A 56 1.36 2.03 6.69
C ASP A 56 1.59 0.73 5.90
N ALA A 57 0.82 -0.32 6.19
CA ALA A 57 0.94 -1.60 5.49
C ALA A 57 0.48 -1.47 4.04
N VAL A 58 -0.62 -0.75 3.78
CA VAL A 58 -1.10 -0.51 2.42
C VAL A 58 -0.12 0.39 1.65
N ARG A 59 0.36 1.48 2.26
CA ARG A 59 1.33 2.39 1.63
C ARG A 59 2.69 1.75 1.37
N ALA A 60 3.05 0.71 2.11
CA ALA A 60 4.25 -0.08 1.86
C ALA A 60 4.15 -0.85 0.53
N GLU A 61 2.98 -1.42 0.23
CA GLU A 61 2.73 -2.14 -1.02
C GLU A 61 2.53 -1.22 -2.24
N LEU A 62 2.20 0.05 -1.98
CA LEU A 62 1.97 1.05 -3.02
C LEU A 62 3.28 1.76 -3.43
N PRO A 63 3.42 2.14 -4.71
CA PRO A 63 4.57 2.93 -5.12
C PRO A 63 4.58 4.27 -4.38
N SER A 64 5.77 4.69 -3.95
CA SER A 64 5.96 5.94 -3.20
C SER A 64 5.70 7.21 -4.03
N GLY A 65 5.42 7.05 -5.34
CA GLY A 65 5.09 8.12 -6.28
C GLY A 65 3.64 8.57 -6.13
N ASP A 66 3.35 9.31 -5.07
CA ASP A 66 2.03 9.90 -4.82
C ASP A 66 1.87 11.24 -5.58
N THR A 67 2.23 11.28 -6.87
CA THR A 67 2.50 12.57 -7.52
C THR A 67 2.39 12.55 -9.03
N PHE A 68 1.34 13.21 -9.54
CA PHE A 68 1.35 14.39 -10.44
C PHE A 68 -0.04 14.58 -11.07
N VAL A 69 -0.83 13.50 -11.11
CA VAL A 69 -2.06 13.38 -11.90
C VAL A 69 -3.32 13.49 -11.02
N LYS A 70 -3.18 13.96 -9.76
CA LYS A 70 -4.27 13.98 -8.77
C LYS A 70 -5.55 14.63 -9.32
N ASP A 71 -5.45 15.73 -10.06
CA ASP A 71 -6.66 16.39 -10.57
C ASP A 71 -7.27 15.72 -11.81
N VAL A 72 -6.45 15.12 -12.68
CA VAL A 72 -6.96 14.39 -13.85
C VAL A 72 -7.52 13.02 -13.44
N LEU A 73 -6.89 12.32 -12.49
CA LEU A 73 -7.36 11.01 -11.99
C LEU A 73 -8.59 11.13 -11.09
N LYS A 74 -8.86 12.28 -10.48
CA LYS A 74 -10.11 12.54 -9.74
C LYS A 74 -11.31 12.60 -10.68
N ASP A 75 -11.11 12.98 -11.94
CA ASP A 75 -12.20 13.11 -12.90
C ASP A 75 -12.70 11.71 -13.34
N GLY A 76 -13.95 11.39 -13.02
CA GLY A 76 -14.59 10.12 -13.38
C GLY A 76 -14.77 9.12 -12.23
N GLY A 77 -14.15 9.36 -11.07
CA GLY A 77 -14.33 8.52 -9.88
C GLY A 77 -15.47 8.97 -8.96
N PRO A 78 -15.93 8.11 -8.02
CA PRO A 78 -16.83 8.52 -6.95
C PRO A 78 -16.20 9.65 -6.11
N ALA A 79 -17.00 10.39 -5.33
CA ALA A 79 -16.46 11.41 -4.42
C ALA A 79 -15.60 10.77 -3.32
N ALA A 80 -14.58 11.48 -2.84
CA ALA A 80 -13.76 11.02 -1.71
C ALA A 80 -14.56 11.14 -0.40
N PRO A 81 -14.45 10.18 0.53
CA PRO A 81 -15.10 10.26 1.83
C PRO A 81 -14.62 11.48 2.66
N GLU A 82 -15.52 12.08 3.44
CA GLU A 82 -15.17 13.24 4.26
C GLU A 82 -14.15 12.90 5.36
N GLY A 83 -13.14 13.78 5.48
CA GLY A 83 -12.04 13.61 6.44
C GLY A 83 -11.08 12.47 6.11
N SER A 84 -11.08 11.97 4.86
CA SER A 84 -10.11 10.99 4.40
C SER A 84 -8.98 11.62 3.57
N THR A 85 -7.80 11.03 3.63
CA THR A 85 -6.67 11.36 2.76
C THR A 85 -6.58 10.29 1.69
N CYS A 86 -6.86 10.66 0.43
CA CYS A 86 -6.86 9.71 -0.68
C CYS A 86 -5.60 9.80 -1.54
N ALA A 87 -5.17 8.65 -2.04
CA ALA A 87 -4.13 8.47 -3.03
C ALA A 87 -4.73 7.81 -4.28
N TRP A 88 -4.21 8.17 -5.46
CA TRP A 88 -4.68 7.69 -6.76
C TRP A 88 -3.52 7.14 -7.56
N TYR A 89 -3.75 6.00 -8.20
CA TYR A 89 -2.77 5.29 -8.99
C TYR A 89 -3.42 4.80 -10.29
N VAL A 90 -2.60 4.59 -11.31
CA VAL A 90 -3.05 3.94 -12.54
C VAL A 90 -2.76 2.45 -12.42
N SER A 91 -3.62 1.60 -12.95
CA SER A 91 -3.42 0.16 -13.02
C SER A 91 -2.30 -0.18 -14.02
N SER A 92 -1.38 -1.07 -13.67
CA SER A 92 -0.44 -1.66 -14.64
C SER A 92 -1.06 -2.74 -15.54
N GLY A 93 -2.28 -3.19 -15.22
CA GLY A 93 -3.01 -4.16 -16.03
C GLY A 93 -3.61 -3.56 -17.31
N ASP A 94 -4.10 -4.44 -18.19
CA ASP A 94 -4.68 -4.03 -19.47
C ASP A 94 -5.82 -3.00 -19.32
N PRO A 95 -5.88 -1.99 -20.22
CA PRO A 95 -6.93 -0.99 -20.19
C PRO A 95 -8.31 -1.63 -20.40
N LYS A 96 -9.24 -1.34 -19.50
CA LYS A 96 -10.62 -1.82 -19.58
C LYS A 96 -11.38 -0.93 -20.56
N ALA A 97 -11.96 -1.52 -21.60
CA ALA A 97 -12.71 -0.80 -22.64
C ALA A 97 -11.90 0.33 -23.33
N GLY A 98 -10.59 0.14 -23.50
CA GLY A 98 -9.70 1.12 -24.12
C GLY A 98 -9.37 2.33 -23.24
N LYS A 99 -9.73 2.29 -21.95
CA LYS A 99 -9.42 3.32 -20.97
C LYS A 99 -8.52 2.74 -19.87
N GLU A 100 -7.56 3.54 -19.42
CA GLU A 100 -6.73 3.18 -18.27
C GLU A 100 -7.61 3.02 -17.02
N THR A 101 -7.26 2.09 -16.13
CA THR A 101 -8.00 1.91 -14.87
C THR A 101 -7.32 2.70 -13.78
N VAL A 102 -8.08 3.46 -13.00
CA VAL A 102 -7.61 4.23 -11.85
C VAL A 102 -8.01 3.49 -10.57
N PHE A 103 -7.04 3.34 -9.68
CA PHE A 103 -7.25 2.84 -8.32
C PHE A 103 -7.15 3.99 -7.33
N ARG A 104 -8.18 4.15 -6.50
CA ARG A 104 -8.20 5.09 -5.39
C ARG A 104 -8.15 4.35 -4.07
N PHE A 105 -7.28 4.81 -3.18
CA PHE A 105 -7.19 4.36 -1.79
C PHE A 105 -7.41 5.56 -0.89
N CYS A 106 -8.44 5.51 -0.04
CA CYS A 106 -8.77 6.58 0.89
C CYS A 106 -8.53 6.12 2.32
N PHE A 107 -7.66 6.84 3.03
CA PHE A 107 -7.26 6.52 4.39
C PHE A 107 -7.91 7.46 5.40
N LYS A 108 -8.32 6.91 6.53
CA LYS A 108 -8.88 7.64 7.66
C LYS A 108 -8.48 6.94 8.95
N ASP A 109 -8.10 7.72 9.96
CA ASP A 109 -7.71 7.19 11.28
C ASP A 109 -6.59 6.11 11.20
N GLY A 110 -5.65 6.28 10.27
CA GLY A 110 -4.52 5.37 10.06
C GLY A 110 -4.91 4.01 9.45
N LYS A 111 -6.09 3.92 8.83
CA LYS A 111 -6.61 2.72 8.18
C LYS A 111 -7.17 3.03 6.81
N LEU A 112 -7.22 2.01 5.94
CA LEU A 112 -7.94 2.13 4.68
C LEU A 112 -9.45 2.19 4.95
N ALA A 113 -10.05 3.34 4.70
CA ALA A 113 -11.48 3.56 4.90
C ALA A 113 -12.30 3.13 3.67
N GLU A 114 -11.74 3.34 2.48
CA GLU A 114 -12.40 2.97 1.23
C GLU A 114 -11.37 2.75 0.12
N LYS A 115 -11.67 1.84 -0.80
CA LYS A 115 -11.00 1.72 -2.09
C LYS A 115 -12.00 1.74 -3.23
N ALA A 116 -11.62 2.32 -4.37
CA ALA A 116 -12.46 2.36 -5.56
C ALA A 116 -11.62 2.10 -6.82
N GLU A 117 -12.22 1.43 -7.80
CA GLU A 117 -11.68 1.29 -9.14
C GLU A 117 -12.64 1.93 -10.15
N TYR A 118 -12.10 2.65 -11.13
CA TYR A 118 -12.90 3.27 -12.19
C TYR A 118 -12.05 3.55 -13.43
N PRO A 119 -12.65 3.56 -14.64
CA PRO A 119 -11.92 3.93 -15.84
C PRO A 119 -11.57 5.42 -15.81
N MET A 120 -10.35 5.75 -16.25
CA MET A 120 -9.91 7.12 -16.52
C MET A 120 -10.80 7.72 -17.62
N LYS A 121 -11.21 8.98 -17.43
CA LYS A 121 -12.14 9.63 -18.36
C LYS A 121 -11.48 10.07 -19.65
#